data_AF-A0A940ZFX8-F1
#
_entry.id   AF-A0A940ZFX8-F1
#
_cell.length_a   1.000
_cell.length_b   1.000
_cell.length_c   1.000
_cell.angle_alpha   90.00
_cell.angle_beta   90.00
_cell.angle_gamma   90.00
#
_symmetry.space_group_name_H-M   'P 1'
#
loop_
_entity.id
_entity.type
_entity.pdbx_description
1 polymer ?
#
loop_
_entity_poly.entity_id
_entity_poly.type
_entity_poly.pdbx_seq_one_letter_code
_entity_poly.pdbx_strand_id
1 'polypeptide(L)'
;MNITPLDIQQQQFKGKMLGGLDPHDVDAFLQMVAAEMESLIRENTELKEQARKVALHLEELSQREVTLRDTMLAAQKVTEEMKANAQKEAKLVVSEAELRGERIVAEAENRLLQLNSQIHEVRRLKLQLETNLKSVLEAHLKMLTLEE
;
A
#
# COMPACT_ATOMS: atom_id res chain seq x y z
N MET A 1 -27.19 -33.45 35.23
CA MET A 1 -28.14 -33.37 36.36
C MET A 1 -28.29 -34.75 36.94
N ASN A 2 -28.51 -34.85 38.26
CA ASN A 2 -28.61 -36.14 38.96
C ASN A 2 -30.04 -36.70 39.01
N ILE A 3 -31.04 -35.92 38.56
CA ILE A 3 -32.46 -36.27 38.51
C ILE A 3 -33.00 -35.72 37.19
N THR A 4 -33.89 -36.46 36.52
CA THR A 4 -34.58 -36.07 35.30
C THR A 4 -36.07 -35.79 35.56
N PRO A 5 -36.79 -35.08 34.67
CA PRO A 5 -38.24 -34.94 34.78
C PRO A 5 -38.97 -36.28 34.90
N LEU A 6 -38.47 -37.31 34.21
CA LEU A 6 -39.00 -38.67 34.29
C LEU A 6 -38.79 -39.29 35.67
N ASP A 7 -37.62 -39.09 36.27
CA ASP A 7 -37.34 -39.56 37.64
C ASP A 7 -38.28 -38.90 38.65
N ILE A 8 -38.65 -37.62 38.45
CA ILE A 8 -39.61 -36.91 39.30
C ILE A 8 -41.02 -37.49 39.16
N GLN A 9 -41.47 -37.79 37.93
CA GLN A 9 -42.78 -38.41 37.70
C GLN A 9 -42.88 -39.85 38.25
N GLN A 10 -41.76 -40.59 38.24
CA GLN A 10 -41.72 -41.98 38.72
C GLN A 10 -41.41 -42.09 40.21
N GLN A 11 -41.17 -40.97 40.90
CA GLN A 11 -40.78 -40.96 42.30
C GLN A 11 -41.93 -41.44 43.19
N GLN A 12 -41.68 -42.51 43.96
CA GLN A 12 -42.62 -43.01 44.96
C GLN A 12 -42.17 -42.67 46.38
N PHE A 13 -43.13 -42.37 47.26
CA PHE A 13 -42.90 -42.11 48.68
C PHE A 13 -43.57 -43.16 49.55
N LYS A 14 -42.91 -43.56 50.65
CA LYS A 14 -43.50 -44.45 51.64
C LYS A 14 -44.55 -43.69 52.47
N GLY A 15 -45.78 -44.19 52.50
CA GLY A 15 -46.86 -43.61 53.31
C GLY A 15 -46.64 -43.77 54.82
N LYS A 16 -47.01 -42.76 55.60
CA LYS A 16 -47.08 -42.82 57.08
C LYS A 16 -48.55 -42.86 57.52
N MET A 17 -48.87 -43.72 58.50
CA MET A 17 -50.25 -43.92 59.00
C MET A 17 -50.85 -42.73 59.77
N LEU A 18 -50.05 -41.80 60.29
CA LEU A 18 -50.52 -40.63 61.05
C LEU A 18 -49.73 -39.38 60.62
N GLY A 19 -50.43 -38.32 60.22
CA GLY A 19 -49.86 -37.00 59.90
C GLY A 19 -49.06 -36.90 58.60
N GLY A 20 -49.27 -37.79 57.61
CA GLY A 20 -48.66 -37.72 56.29
C GLY A 20 -49.36 -36.73 55.34
N LEU A 21 -48.67 -36.35 54.24
CA LEU A 21 -49.27 -35.59 53.14
C LEU A 21 -50.20 -36.47 52.30
N ASP A 22 -51.22 -35.88 51.68
CA ASP A 22 -52.11 -36.60 50.76
C ASP A 22 -51.32 -37.07 49.52
N PRO A 23 -51.32 -38.37 49.20
CA PRO A 23 -50.64 -38.89 48.01
C PRO A 23 -51.07 -38.24 46.69
N HIS A 24 -52.34 -37.81 46.55
CA HIS A 24 -52.83 -37.18 45.32
C HIS A 24 -52.28 -35.77 45.16
N ASP A 25 -52.21 -35.01 46.25
CA ASP A 25 -51.63 -33.65 46.24
C ASP A 25 -50.12 -33.71 45.94
N VAL A 26 -49.42 -34.71 46.49
CA VAL A 26 -48.01 -34.93 46.22
C VAL A 26 -47.78 -35.32 44.75
N ASP A 27 -48.59 -36.21 44.18
CA ASP A 27 -48.46 -36.63 42.78
C ASP A 27 -48.74 -35.45 41.82
N ALA A 28 -49.79 -34.67 42.08
CA ALA A 28 -50.10 -33.46 41.30
C ALA A 28 -48.95 -32.44 41.35
N PHE A 29 -48.34 -32.26 42.52
CA PHE A 29 -47.16 -31.39 42.66
C PHE A 29 -45.95 -31.93 41.90
N LEU A 30 -45.65 -33.23 41.99
CA LEU A 30 -44.56 -33.86 41.23
C LEU A 30 -44.75 -33.72 39.72
N GLN A 31 -45.98 -33.88 39.21
CA GLN A 31 -46.29 -33.68 37.79
C GLN A 31 -46.02 -32.24 37.34
N MET A 32 -46.44 -31.24 38.14
CA MET A 32 -46.15 -29.82 37.85
C MET A 32 -44.65 -29.54 37.86
N VAL A 33 -43.93 -30.03 38.88
CA VAL A 33 -42.47 -29.85 38.98
C VAL A 33 -41.74 -30.51 37.82
N ALA A 34 -42.15 -31.72 37.42
CA ALA A 34 -41.56 -32.42 36.28
C ALA A 34 -41.78 -31.64 34.97
N ALA A 35 -43.00 -31.15 34.72
CA ALA A 35 -43.30 -30.34 33.54
C ALA A 35 -42.45 -29.06 33.50
N GLU A 36 -42.30 -28.39 34.65
CA GLU A 36 -41.53 -27.15 34.70
C GLU A 36 -40.02 -27.38 34.61
N MET A 37 -39.53 -28.49 35.13
CA MET A 37 -38.15 -28.93 34.90
C MET A 37 -37.89 -29.23 33.41
N GLU A 38 -38.84 -29.86 32.71
CA GLU A 38 -38.71 -30.12 31.28
C GLU A 38 -38.66 -28.81 30.46
N SER A 39 -39.52 -27.86 30.81
CA SER A 39 -39.54 -26.50 30.22
C SER A 39 -38.18 -25.81 30.40
N LEU A 40 -37.64 -25.80 31.63
CA LEU A 40 -36.33 -25.21 31.94
C LEU A 40 -35.18 -25.93 31.21
N ILE A 41 -35.22 -27.25 31.06
CA ILE A 41 -34.20 -28.00 30.29
C ILE A 41 -34.22 -27.59 28.83
N ARG A 42 -35.42 -27.45 28.24
CA ARG A 42 -35.59 -27.03 26.85
C ARG A 42 -35.05 -25.62 26.63
N GLU A 43 -35.47 -24.67 27.46
CA GLU A 43 -34.99 -23.29 27.41
C GLU A 43 -33.47 -23.22 27.59
N ASN A 44 -32.91 -23.96 28.56
CA ASN A 44 -31.47 -23.99 28.78
C ASN A 44 -30.69 -24.53 27.57
N THR A 45 -31.26 -25.54 26.89
CA THR A 45 -30.67 -26.11 25.67
C THR A 45 -30.70 -25.11 24.53
N GLU A 46 -31.83 -24.42 24.34
CA GLU A 46 -31.97 -23.39 23.31
C GLU A 46 -31.02 -22.21 23.56
N LEU A 47 -30.94 -21.70 24.79
CA LEU A 47 -30.03 -20.64 25.18
C LEU A 47 -28.56 -21.03 25.00
N LYS A 48 -28.19 -22.26 25.33
CA LYS A 48 -26.83 -22.77 25.08
C LYS A 48 -26.49 -22.81 23.61
N GLU A 49 -27.41 -23.24 22.76
CA GLU A 49 -27.16 -23.26 21.31
C GLU A 49 -27.08 -21.85 20.72
N GLN A 50 -27.91 -20.91 21.19
CA GLN A 50 -27.81 -19.50 20.80
C GLN A 50 -26.48 -18.89 21.25
N ALA A 51 -26.06 -19.13 22.49
CA ALA A 51 -24.78 -18.65 23.00
C ALA A 51 -23.61 -19.21 22.18
N ARG A 52 -23.66 -20.50 21.82
CA ARG A 52 -22.67 -21.14 20.96
C ARG A 52 -22.61 -20.48 19.57
N LYS A 53 -23.76 -20.21 18.95
CA LYS A 53 -23.83 -19.53 17.64
C LYS A 53 -23.25 -18.12 17.70
N VAL A 54 -23.61 -17.34 18.73
CA VAL A 54 -23.09 -15.97 18.90
C VAL A 54 -21.57 -16.00 19.15
N ALA A 55 -21.08 -16.93 19.96
CA ALA A 55 -19.65 -17.08 20.21
C ALA A 55 -18.86 -17.39 18.93
N LEU A 56 -19.34 -18.33 18.11
CA LEU A 56 -18.72 -18.65 16.82
C LEU A 56 -18.72 -17.46 15.87
N HIS A 57 -19.81 -16.69 15.83
CA HIS A 57 -19.89 -15.51 14.98
C HIS A 57 -18.94 -14.38 15.45
N LEU A 58 -18.81 -14.19 16.76
CA LEU A 58 -17.83 -13.25 17.33
C LEU A 58 -16.39 -13.64 16.99
N GLU A 59 -16.07 -14.93 17.04
CA GLU A 59 -14.75 -15.43 16.65
C GLU A 59 -14.47 -15.17 15.16
N GLU A 60 -15.43 -15.44 14.28
CA GLU A 60 -15.32 -15.14 12.84
C GLU A 60 -15.11 -13.64 12.59
N LEU A 61 -15.88 -12.77 13.26
CA LEU A 61 -15.74 -11.32 13.14
C LEU A 61 -14.39 -10.83 13.64
N SER A 62 -13.91 -11.36 14.77
CA SER A 62 -12.59 -11.04 15.32
C SER A 62 -11.47 -11.43 14.34
N GLN A 63 -11.53 -12.62 13.74
CA GLN A 63 -10.57 -13.04 12.72
C GLN A 63 -10.60 -12.15 11.46
N ARG A 64 -11.81 -11.75 11.02
CA ARG A 64 -11.96 -10.79 9.91
C ARG A 64 -11.39 -9.42 10.24
N GLU A 65 -11.61 -8.93 11.46
CA GLU A 65 -11.07 -7.65 11.91
C GLU A 65 -9.54 -7.64 11.89
N VAL A 66 -8.91 -8.71 12.40
CA VAL A 66 -7.45 -8.88 12.35
C VAL A 66 -6.96 -8.86 10.90
N THR A 67 -7.59 -9.65 10.03
CA THR A 67 -7.22 -9.72 8.61
C THR A 67 -7.34 -8.35 7.92
N LEU A 68 -8.43 -7.63 8.20
CA LEU A 68 -8.67 -6.31 7.63
C LEU A 68 -7.62 -5.29 8.13
N ARG A 69 -7.31 -5.31 9.43
CA ARG A 69 -6.27 -4.46 10.02
C ARG A 69 -4.91 -4.73 9.39
N ASP A 70 -4.53 -5.99 9.26
CA ASP A 70 -3.24 -6.37 8.69
C ASP A 70 -3.16 -5.99 7.20
N THR A 71 -4.26 -6.13 6.47
CA THR A 71 -4.38 -5.67 5.08
C THR A 71 -4.24 -4.15 4.97
N MET A 72 -4.87 -3.39 5.87
CA MET A 72 -4.73 -1.93 5.90
C MET A 72 -3.28 -1.50 6.19
N LEU A 73 -2.61 -2.15 7.14
CA LEU A 73 -1.20 -1.88 7.43
C LEU A 73 -0.29 -2.21 6.24
N ALA A 74 -0.54 -3.32 5.55
CA ALA A 74 0.18 -3.66 4.33
C ALA A 74 -0.04 -2.61 3.23
N ALA A 75 -1.28 -2.17 3.02
CA ALA A 75 -1.60 -1.14 2.03
C ALA A 75 -0.93 0.21 2.35
N GLN A 76 -0.89 0.61 3.63
CA GLN A 76 -0.16 1.81 4.07
C GLN A 76 1.33 1.70 3.77
N LYS A 77 1.94 0.55 4.10
CA LYS A 77 3.37 0.31 3.84
C LYS A 77 3.70 0.39 2.34
N VAL A 78 2.89 -0.25 1.49
CA VAL A 78 3.05 -0.19 0.02
C VAL A 78 2.91 1.23 -0.49
N THR A 79 1.97 2.01 0.05
CA THR A 79 1.76 3.41 -0.34
C THR A 79 2.96 4.28 0.02
N GLU A 80 3.51 4.13 1.23
CA GLU A 80 4.70 4.87 1.65
C GLU A 80 5.94 4.48 0.84
N GLU A 81 6.14 3.19 0.56
CA GLU A 81 7.23 2.71 -0.32
C GLU A 81 7.09 3.27 -1.75
N MET A 82 5.87 3.28 -2.30
CA MET A 82 5.59 3.86 -3.61
C MET A 82 5.91 5.35 -3.65
N LYS A 83 5.49 6.11 -2.62
CA LYS A 83 5.78 7.54 -2.49
C LYS A 83 7.27 7.81 -2.38
N ALA A 84 8.00 7.04 -1.56
CA ALA A 84 9.43 7.17 -1.42
C ALA A 84 10.18 6.89 -2.74
N ASN A 85 9.76 5.84 -3.46
CA ASN A 85 10.33 5.50 -4.77
C ASN A 85 10.06 6.59 -5.81
N ALA A 86 8.82 7.08 -5.91
CA ALA A 86 8.47 8.17 -6.81
C ALA A 86 9.27 9.46 -6.53
N GLN A 87 9.48 9.80 -5.25
CA GLN A 87 10.33 10.94 -4.87
C GLN A 87 11.79 10.75 -5.26
N LYS A 88 12.33 9.53 -5.10
CA LYS A 88 13.71 9.20 -5.50
C LYS A 88 13.86 9.28 -7.01
N GLU A 89 12.91 8.71 -7.75
CA GLU A 89 12.91 8.72 -9.22
C GLU A 89 12.77 10.14 -9.76
N ALA A 90 11.89 10.96 -9.20
CA ALA A 90 11.78 12.37 -9.55
C ALA A 90 13.11 13.13 -9.36
N LYS A 91 13.81 12.90 -8.24
CA LYS A 91 15.13 13.50 -8.00
C LYS A 91 16.18 13.04 -9.02
N LEU A 92 16.16 11.77 -9.39
CA LEU A 92 17.06 11.23 -10.41
C LEU A 92 16.80 11.85 -11.78
N VAL A 93 15.54 11.96 -12.18
CA VAL A 93 15.16 12.57 -13.47
C VAL A 93 15.60 14.03 -13.52
N VAL A 94 15.39 14.80 -12.44
CA VAL A 94 15.85 16.20 -12.37
C VAL A 94 17.37 16.28 -12.46
N SER A 95 18.09 15.46 -11.70
CA SER A 95 19.56 15.44 -11.72
C SER A 95 20.12 15.05 -13.09
N GLU A 96 19.51 14.08 -13.77
CA GLU A 96 19.91 13.69 -15.13
C GLU A 96 19.66 14.80 -16.14
N ALA A 97 18.52 15.49 -16.02
CA ALA A 97 18.19 16.63 -16.88
C ALA A 97 19.17 17.79 -16.67
N GLU A 98 19.55 18.09 -15.43
CA GLU A 98 20.56 19.10 -15.09
C GLU A 98 21.92 18.75 -15.70
N LEU A 99 22.42 17.53 -15.47
CA LEU A 99 23.69 17.06 -16.05
C LEU A 99 23.69 17.10 -17.58
N ARG A 100 22.58 16.72 -18.20
CA ARG A 100 22.44 16.80 -19.66
C ARG A 100 22.42 18.24 -20.14
N GLY A 101 21.77 19.15 -19.41
CA GLY A 101 21.78 20.58 -19.67
C GLY A 101 23.18 21.17 -19.61
N GLU A 102 23.93 20.88 -18.55
CA GLU A 102 25.32 21.30 -18.39
C GLU A 102 26.20 20.80 -19.54
N ARG A 103 26.04 19.53 -19.94
CA ARG A 103 26.78 18.96 -21.06
C ARG A 103 26.49 19.69 -22.38
N ILE A 104 25.22 19.99 -22.66
CA ILE A 104 24.83 20.71 -23.88
C ILE A 104 25.45 22.11 -23.89
N VAL A 105 25.44 22.82 -22.76
CA VAL A 105 26.06 24.15 -22.63
C VAL A 105 27.57 24.06 -22.88
N ALA A 106 28.25 23.12 -22.24
CA ALA A 106 29.69 22.93 -22.42
C ALA A 106 30.07 22.56 -23.87
N GLU A 107 29.27 21.71 -24.53
CA GLU A 107 29.45 21.38 -25.95
C GLU A 107 29.27 22.62 -26.84
N ALA A 108 28.26 23.45 -26.56
CA ALA A 108 28.00 24.69 -27.30
C ALA A 108 29.13 25.72 -27.12
N GLU A 109 29.64 25.91 -25.90
CA GLU A 109 30.77 26.81 -25.62
C GLU A 109 32.04 26.36 -26.35
N ASN A 110 32.35 25.06 -26.32
CA ASN A 110 33.47 24.50 -27.08
C ASN A 110 33.32 24.74 -28.58
N ARG A 111 32.10 24.58 -29.10
CA ARG A 111 31.83 24.84 -30.52
C ARG A 111 31.99 26.32 -30.88
N LEU A 112 31.56 27.22 -29.99
CA LEU A 112 31.76 28.66 -30.15
C LEU A 112 33.24 29.03 -30.22
N LEU A 113 34.07 28.47 -29.32
CA LEU A 113 35.51 28.67 -29.32
C LEU A 113 36.16 28.18 -30.62
N GLN A 114 35.78 26.99 -31.10
CA GLN A 114 36.24 26.45 -32.39
C GLN A 114 35.87 27.37 -33.56
N LEU A 115 34.62 27.82 -33.62
CA LEU A 115 34.14 28.72 -34.68
C LEU A 115 34.89 30.05 -34.66
N ASN A 116 35.11 30.64 -33.48
CA ASN A 116 35.88 31.87 -33.35
C ASN A 116 37.32 31.69 -33.87
N SER A 117 37.97 30.58 -33.50
CA SER A 117 39.31 30.24 -34.01
C SER A 117 39.33 30.12 -35.54
N GLN A 118 38.36 29.42 -36.12
CA GLN A 118 38.22 29.31 -37.57
C GLN A 118 37.99 30.66 -38.25
N ILE A 119 37.16 31.53 -37.67
CA ILE A 119 36.93 32.89 -38.18
C ILE A 119 38.23 33.70 -38.16
N HIS A 120 39.00 33.63 -37.06
CA HIS A 120 40.28 34.31 -36.95
C HIS A 120 41.27 33.82 -38.01
N GLU A 121 41.33 32.51 -38.25
CA GLU A 121 42.22 31.93 -39.25
C GLU A 121 41.84 32.35 -40.67
N VAL A 122 40.55 32.33 -41.02
CA VAL A 122 40.07 32.80 -42.32
C VAL A 122 40.39 34.28 -42.52
N ARG A 123 40.23 35.13 -41.49
CA ARG A 123 40.60 36.55 -41.56
C ARG A 123 42.09 36.75 -41.79
N ARG A 124 42.93 35.94 -41.13
CA ARG A 124 44.40 35.97 -41.31
C ARG A 124 44.79 35.58 -42.73
N LEU A 125 44.23 34.49 -43.26
CA LEU A 125 44.46 34.04 -44.63
C LEU A 125 44.01 35.09 -45.66
N LYS A 126 42.86 35.74 -45.44
CA LYS A 126 42.38 36.84 -46.28
C LYS A 126 43.40 37.98 -46.32
N LEU A 127 43.87 38.47 -45.18
CA LEU A 127 44.83 39.58 -45.11
C LEU A 127 46.16 39.23 -45.79
N GLN A 128 46.63 37.99 -45.60
CA GLN A 128 47.84 37.49 -46.25
C GLN A 128 47.68 37.45 -47.78
N LEU A 129 46.54 36.97 -48.27
CA LEU A 129 46.22 36.95 -49.70
C LEU A 129 46.17 38.36 -50.29
N GLU A 130 45.49 39.31 -49.63
CA GLU A 130 45.42 40.70 -50.06
C GLU A 130 46.81 41.35 -50.13
N THR A 131 47.67 41.10 -49.14
CA THR A 131 49.04 41.61 -49.09
C THR A 131 49.92 41.01 -50.20
N ASN A 132 49.81 39.71 -50.42
CA ASN A 132 50.55 39.00 -51.47
C ASN A 132 50.12 39.50 -52.85
N LEU A 133 48.82 39.64 -53.09
CA LEU A 133 48.29 40.12 -54.37
C LEU A 133 48.76 41.56 -54.64
N LYS A 134 48.69 42.44 -53.63
CA LYS A 134 49.18 43.82 -53.77
C LYS A 134 50.68 43.86 -54.12
N SER A 135 51.50 43.06 -53.44
CA SER A 135 52.94 42.97 -53.72
C SER A 135 53.23 42.49 -55.14
N VAL A 136 52.49 41.48 -55.62
CA VAL A 136 52.60 40.97 -57.00
C VAL A 136 52.22 42.04 -58.02
N LEU A 137 51.11 42.74 -57.81
CA LEU A 137 50.67 43.83 -58.69
C LEU A 137 51.67 44.99 -58.71
N GLU A 138 52.22 45.40 -57.56
CA GLU A 138 53.25 46.43 -57.48
C GLU A 138 54.55 46.02 -58.18
N ALA A 139 54.95 44.75 -58.09
CA ALA A 139 56.11 44.23 -58.79
C ALA A 139 55.91 44.28 -60.32
N HIS A 140 54.75 43.84 -60.82
CA HIS A 140 54.42 43.91 -62.24
C HIS A 140 54.30 45.35 -62.75
N LEU A 141 53.71 46.25 -61.97
CA LEU A 141 53.63 47.67 -62.32
C LEU A 141 55.02 48.28 -62.47
N LYS A 142 55.94 48.00 -61.53
CA LYS A 142 57.32 48.48 -61.59
C LYS A 142 58.04 48.02 -62.86
N MET A 143 57.84 46.76 -63.27
CA MET A 143 58.42 46.24 -64.52
C MET A 143 57.95 47.04 -65.72
N LEU A 144 56.64 47.34 -65.82
CA LEU A 144 56.08 48.13 -66.93
C LEU A 144 56.58 49.58 -66.93
N THR A 145 56.81 50.18 -65.76
CA THR A 145 57.31 51.57 -65.67
C THR A 145 58.82 51.71 -65.89
N LEU A 146 59.57 50.61 -65.89
CA LEU A 146 61.03 50.58 -66.14
C LEU A 146 61.35 50.44 -67.64
N GLU A 147 60.34 50.21 -68.49
CA GLU A 147 60.47 50.06 -69.94
C GLU A 147 60.23 51.38 -70.73
N GLU A 148 60.14 52.52 -70.04
CA GLU A 148 60.24 53.89 -70.60
C GLU A 148 61.58 54.57 -70.22
#